data_AF-X1T2V2-F1
#
_entry.id   AF-X1T2V2-F1
#
_cell.length_a   1.000
_cell.length_b   1.000
_cell.length_c   1.000
_cell.angle_alpha   90.00
_cell.angle_beta   90.00
_cell.angle_gamma   90.00
#
_symmetry.space_group_name_H-M   'P 1'
#
loop_
_entity.id
_entity.type
_entity.pdbx_description
1 polymer ?
#
loop_
_entity_poly.entity_id
_entity_poly.type
_entity_poly.pdbx_seq_one_letter_code
_entity_poly.pdbx_strand_id
1 'polypeptide(L)' 'LLLPVMTTAQKNAISAPAEGLMVYDVTLHKLCIRVAAAWETVTSA' A
#
# COMPACT_ATOMS: atom_id res chain seq x y z
N LEU A 1 9.80 12.92 4.21
CA LEU A 1 8.96 11.87 4.82
C LEU A 1 9.28 10.57 4.11
N LEU A 2 9.71 9.53 4.83
CA LEU A 2 10.04 8.24 4.22
C LEU A 2 8.77 7.37 4.25
N LEU A 3 8.36 6.86 3.09
CA LEU A 3 7.21 5.97 3.00
C LEU A 3 7.63 4.55 3.36
N PRO A 4 6.77 3.77 4.05
CA PRO A 4 6.99 2.35 4.27
C PRO A 4 7.13 1.61 2.93
N VAL A 5 8.15 0.76 2.84
CA VAL A 5 8.50 -0.02 1.65
C VAL A 5 8.36 -1.50 2.02
N MET A 6 7.48 -2.24 1.35
CA MET A 6 7.23 -3.65 1.68
C MET A 6 6.70 -4.44 0.49
N THR A 7 6.73 -5.76 0.57
CA THR A 7 6.17 -6.65 -0.47
C THR A 7 4.64 -6.68 -0.41
N THR A 8 3.99 -7.14 -1.49
CA THR A 8 2.52 -7.30 -1.51
C THR A 8 2.02 -8.20 -0.36
N ALA A 9 2.77 -9.26 -0.02
CA ALA A 9 2.42 -10.15 1.08
C ALA A 9 2.50 -9.44 2.45
N GLN A 10 3.55 -8.64 2.68
CA GLN A 10 3.69 -7.86 3.91
C GLN A 10 2.60 -6.79 4.05
N LYS A 11 2.24 -6.11 2.94
CA LYS A 11 1.14 -5.14 2.89
C LYS A 11 -0.20 -5.79 3.23
N ASN A 12 -0.47 -6.98 2.70
CA ASN A 12 -1.71 -7.72 2.95
C ASN A 12 -1.75 -8.37 4.34
N ALA A 13 -0.60 -8.56 5.00
CA ALA A 13 -0.52 -9.09 6.36
C ALA A 13 -0.86 -8.05 7.45
N ILE A 14 -0.97 -6.76 7.10
CA ILE A 14 -1.36 -5.71 8.06
C ILE A 14 -2.82 -5.97 8.47
N SER A 15 -3.05 -6.36 9.73
CA SER A 15 -4.36 -6.80 10.21
C SER A 15 -5.39 -5.67 10.39
N ALA A 16 -4.93 -4.42 10.53
CA ALA A 16 -5.78 -3.24 10.67
C ALA A 16 -5.08 -1.99 10.09
N PRO A 17 -4.91 -1.89 8.76
CA PRO A 17 -4.32 -0.70 8.15
C PRO A 17 -5.30 0.47 8.29
N ALA A 18 -4.81 1.60 8.78
CA ALA A 18 -5.59 2.83 8.83
C ALA A 18 -5.93 3.31 7.41
N GLU A 19 -7.12 3.89 7.25
CA GLU A 19 -7.47 4.59 6.01
C GLU A 19 -6.48 5.73 5.73
N GLY A 20 -6.05 5.87 4.48
CA GLY A 20 -5.03 6.83 4.07
C GLY A 20 -3.59 6.38 4.30
N LEU A 21 -3.35 5.15 4.79
CA LEU A 21 -2.00 4.58 4.86
C LEU A 21 -1.41 4.41 3.46
N MET A 22 -0.22 4.98 3.24
CA MET A 22 0.52 4.90 1.97
C MET A 22 1.71 3.97 2.10
N VAL A 23 1.85 3.05 1.15
CA VAL A 23 2.90 2.01 1.13
C VAL A 23 3.44 1.85 -0.28
N TYR A 24 4.75 1.82 -0.45
CA TYR A 24 5.36 1.43 -1.72
C TYR A 24 5.50 -0.10 -1.79
N ASP A 25 4.77 -0.72 -2.71
CA ASP A 25 4.81 -2.16 -2.96
C ASP A 25 5.98 -2.50 -3.89
N VAL A 26 7.02 -3.15 -3.36
CA VAL A 26 8.21 -3.52 -4.14
C VAL A 26 8.01 -4.72 -5.06
N THR A 27 6.94 -5.49 -4.87
CA THR A 27 6.62 -6.61 -5.76
C THR A 27 5.96 -6.10 -7.04
N LEU A 28 5.08 -5.10 -6.90
CA LEU A 28 4.39 -4.47 -8.03
C LEU A 28 5.11 -3.23 -8.56
N HIS A 29 6.12 -2.73 -7.84
CA HIS A 29 6.81 -1.46 -8.08
C HIS A 29 5.85 -0.27 -8.19
N LYS A 30 4.82 -0.24 -7.33
CA LYS A 30 3.76 0.76 -7.37
C LYS A 30 3.43 1.28 -5.97
N LEU A 31 2.94 2.52 -5.92
CA LEU A 31 2.42 3.10 -4.69
C LEU A 31 1.00 2.55 -4.45
N CYS A 32 0.75 2.05 -3.25
CA CYS A 32 -0.56 1.60 -2.80
C CYS A 32 -1.06 2.46 -1.65
N ILE A 33 -2.36 2.76 -1.65
CA ILE A 33 -3.05 3.54 -0.62
C ILE A 33 -4.18 2.69 -0.05
N ARG A 34 -4.32 2.66 1.26
CA ARG A 34 -5.47 2.02 1.90
C ARG A 34 -6.69 2.94 1.77
N VAL A 35 -7.70 2.52 1.03
CA VAL A 35 -8.99 3.21 0.90
C VAL A 35 -10.07 2.30 1.46
N ALA A 36 -10.69 2.71 2.56
CA ALA A 36 -11.63 1.88 3.34
C ALA A 36 -11.09 0.45 3.61
N ALA A 37 -11.70 -0.55 2.98
CA ALA A 37 -11.37 -1.96 3.16
C ALA A 37 -10.35 -2.53 2.14
N ALA A 38 -9.94 -1.75 1.13
CA ALA A 38 -9.12 -2.24 0.02
C ALA A 38 -7.82 -1.46 -0.17
N TRP A 39 -6.83 -2.13 -0.76
CA TRP A 39 -5.61 -1.48 -1.22
C TRP A 39 -5.79 -1.03 -2.66
N GLU A 40 -5.75 0.28 -2.88
CA GLU A 40 -5.79 0.88 -4.20
C GLU A 40 -4.37 1.14 -4.69
N THR A 41 -4.13 0.93 -5.98
CA THR A 41 -2.82 1.16 -6.59
C THR A 41 -2.86 2.43 -7.40
N VAL A 42 -1.95 3.36 -7.11
CA VAL A 42 -1.83 4.60 -7.87
C VAL A 42 -1.25 4.27 -9.23
N THR A 43 -2.06 4.40 -10.26
CA THR A 43 -1.65 4.33 -11.67
C THR A 43 -1.74 5.73 -12.26
N SER A 44 -0.76 6.13 -13.07
CA SER A 44 -0.92 7.30 -13.94
C SER A 44 -1.99 7.00 -14.99
N ALA A 45 -2.82 8.00 -15.30
CA ALA A 45 -3.68 7.98 -16.49
C ALA A 45 -2.86 7.98 -17.78
#